data_AF-A0A2G1Y5G2-F1
#
_entry.id   AF-A0A2G1Y5G2-F1
#
_cell.length_a   1.000
_cell.length_b   1.000
_cell.length_c   1.000
_cell.angle_alpha   90.00
_cell.angle_beta   90.00
_cell.angle_gamma   90.00
#
_symmetry.space_group_name_H-M   'P 1'
#
loop_
_entity.id
_entity.type
_entity.pdbx_description
1 polymer ?
#
loop_
_entity_poly.entity_id
_entity_poly.type
_entity_poly.pdbx_seq_one_letter_code
_entity_poly.pdbx_strand_id
1 'polypeptide(L)'
;MLAEASNLFRYHNSEGNLVIDHQVPPEYVAKGYEVLSSTGRVVKTVPPYQPLEEEEGTVSGAASRAEQLKEDQFLLRSYSDVGEVEAAGERRLAQLAREIEIIESNRAKNEEQLEKAETRAAKYQLAGKKLPQDLLARMDEITRLTGDTQHMLSLRKREYEVVAARYERYKNRFKALNPEKTPSQPPTTAPASSPSATE
;
A
#
# COMPACT_ATOMS: atom_id res chain seq x y z
N MET A 1 -8.03 -35.11 -22.90
CA MET A 1 -6.64 -34.71 -22.59
C MET A 1 -6.74 -33.52 -21.64
N LEU A 2 -6.28 -33.68 -20.40
CA LEU A 2 -6.29 -32.63 -19.39
C LEU A 2 -5.25 -31.59 -19.79
N ALA A 3 -5.69 -30.38 -20.10
CA ALA A 3 -4.78 -29.24 -20.15
C ALA A 3 -4.33 -28.97 -18.71
N GLU A 4 -3.10 -29.35 -18.38
CA GLU A 4 -2.45 -28.90 -17.15
C GLU A 4 -2.38 -27.37 -17.25
N ALA A 5 -3.25 -26.70 -16.49
CA ALA A 5 -3.26 -25.25 -16.41
C ALA A 5 -1.97 -24.84 -15.69
N SER A 6 -0.95 -24.48 -16.47
CA SER A 6 0.32 -24.01 -15.93
C SER A 6 0.08 -22.74 -15.12
N ASN A 7 0.21 -22.83 -13.79
CA ASN A 7 0.21 -21.66 -12.93
C ASN A 7 1.39 -20.77 -13.33
N LEU A 8 1.12 -19.50 -13.56
CA LEU A 8 2.14 -18.47 -13.75
C LEU A 8 2.48 -17.86 -12.39
N PHE A 9 3.68 -17.34 -12.20
CA PHE A 9 4.09 -16.72 -10.96
C PHE A 9 4.69 -15.36 -11.23
N ARG A 10 4.33 -14.37 -10.40
CA ARG A 10 4.79 -12.99 -10.49
C ARG A 10 5.66 -12.67 -9.29
N TYR A 11 6.90 -12.25 -9.53
CA TYR A 11 7.85 -11.93 -8.46
C TYR A 11 8.75 -10.76 -8.87
N HIS A 12 9.35 -10.09 -7.88
CA HIS A 12 10.36 -9.06 -8.13
C HIS A 12 11.76 -9.69 -8.15
N ASN A 13 12.51 -9.45 -9.23
CA ASN A 13 13.90 -9.89 -9.31
C ASN A 13 14.81 -9.02 -8.41
N SER A 14 16.11 -9.34 -8.36
CA SER A 14 17.11 -8.58 -7.57
C SER A 14 17.30 -7.13 -8.02
N GLU A 15 16.86 -6.79 -9.22
CA GLU A 15 16.94 -5.45 -9.82
C GLU A 15 15.64 -4.64 -9.59
N GLY A 16 14.64 -5.23 -8.91
CA GLY A 16 13.35 -4.61 -8.66
C GLY A 16 12.35 -4.74 -9.81
N ASN A 17 12.74 -5.38 -10.91
CA ASN A 17 11.88 -5.60 -12.08
C ASN A 17 10.85 -6.70 -11.79
N LEU A 18 9.64 -6.47 -12.29
CA LEU A 18 8.49 -7.33 -12.10
C LEU A 18 8.52 -8.41 -13.18
N VAL A 19 8.83 -9.65 -12.79
CA VAL A 19 9.03 -10.80 -13.69
C VAL A 19 7.85 -11.77 -13.54
N ILE A 20 7.36 -12.27 -14.67
CA ILE A 20 6.31 -13.30 -14.73
C ILE A 20 6.93 -14.54 -15.37
N ASP A 21 6.94 -15.66 -14.64
CA ASP A 21 7.50 -16.92 -15.13
C ASP A 21 6.65 -18.12 -14.66
N HIS A 22 6.82 -19.28 -15.30
CA HIS A 22 6.13 -20.52 -14.98
C HIS A 22 6.67 -21.17 -13.70
N GLN A 23 7.80 -20.69 -13.18
CA GLN A 23 8.40 -21.16 -11.93
C GLN A 23 9.13 -20.00 -11.25
N VAL A 24 8.95 -19.87 -9.93
CA VAL A 24 9.72 -18.90 -9.13
C VAL A 24 11.07 -19.55 -8.78
N PRO A 25 12.21 -18.94 -9.15
CA PRO A 25 13.51 -19.42 -8.72
C PRO A 25 13.61 -19.42 -7.18
N PRO A 26 14.27 -20.41 -6.54
CA PRO A 26 14.28 -20.58 -5.08
C PRO A 26 14.71 -19.32 -4.31
N GLU A 27 15.60 -18.54 -4.90
CA GLU A 27 16.14 -17.28 -4.36
C GLU A 27 15.13 -16.12 -4.26
N TYR A 28 14.00 -16.18 -4.98
CA TYR A 28 12.94 -15.16 -4.95
C TYR A 28 11.69 -15.61 -4.21
N VAL A 29 11.56 -16.91 -3.88
CA VAL A 29 10.46 -17.46 -3.08
C VAL A 29 10.36 -16.75 -1.72
N ALA A 30 11.51 -16.45 -1.10
CA ALA A 30 11.58 -15.76 0.18
C ALA A 30 11.12 -14.29 0.13
N LYS A 31 11.17 -13.64 -1.04
CA LYS A 31 10.76 -12.22 -1.21
C LYS A 31 9.25 -12.06 -1.41
N GLY A 32 8.53 -13.17 -1.49
CA GLY A 32 7.09 -13.17 -1.72
C GLY A 32 6.80 -13.16 -3.21
N TYR A 33 5.77 -13.91 -3.58
CA TYR A 33 5.40 -14.09 -4.97
C TYR A 33 3.89 -14.25 -5.08
N GLU A 34 3.36 -13.87 -6.23
CA GLU A 34 1.95 -14.01 -6.52
C GLU A 34 1.76 -15.14 -7.52
N VAL A 35 0.89 -16.08 -7.19
CA VAL A 35 0.47 -17.15 -8.08
C VAL A 35 -0.63 -16.60 -8.97
N LEU A 36 -0.38 -16.62 -10.26
CA LEU A 36 -1.29 -16.22 -11.32
C LEU A 36 -1.99 -17.45 -11.93
N SER A 37 -3.25 -17.28 -12.31
CA SER A 37 -3.99 -18.24 -13.13
C SER A 37 -3.41 -18.28 -14.55
N SER A 38 -3.81 -19.27 -15.34
CA SER A 38 -3.55 -19.32 -16.78
C SER A 38 -4.10 -18.12 -17.58
N THR A 39 -4.93 -17.27 -16.95
CA THR A 39 -5.45 -16.01 -17.50
C THR A 39 -4.74 -14.77 -16.95
N GLY A 40 -3.67 -14.94 -16.16
CA GLY A 40 -2.87 -13.84 -15.61
C GLY A 40 -3.48 -13.16 -14.37
N ARG A 41 -4.45 -13.79 -13.70
CA ARG A 41 -5.04 -13.25 -12.46
C ARG A 41 -4.35 -13.77 -11.22
N VAL A 42 -4.12 -12.92 -10.23
CA VAL A 42 -3.61 -13.36 -8.93
C VAL A 42 -4.65 -14.26 -8.24
N VAL A 43 -4.35 -15.55 -8.16
CA VAL A 43 -5.16 -16.57 -7.46
C VAL A 43 -4.72 -16.68 -6.00
N LYS A 44 -3.44 -16.46 -5.73
CA LYS A 44 -2.89 -16.59 -4.38
C LYS A 44 -1.65 -15.70 -4.22
N THR A 45 -1.68 -14.79 -3.25
CA THR A 45 -0.49 -14.04 -2.85
C THR A 45 0.20 -14.78 -1.72
N VAL A 46 1.44 -15.20 -1.96
CA VAL A 46 2.34 -15.70 -0.90
C VAL A 46 3.15 -14.51 -0.43
N PRO A 47 2.89 -13.98 0.77
CA PRO A 47 3.68 -12.87 1.29
C PRO A 47 5.15 -13.31 1.44
N PRO A 48 6.10 -12.36 1.43
CA PRO A 48 7.51 -12.66 1.68
C PRO A 48 7.66 -13.52 2.91
N TYR A 49 8.43 -14.62 2.77
CA TYR A 49 8.96 -15.31 3.91
C TYR A 49 9.96 -14.37 4.57
N GLN A 50 9.48 -13.57 5.52
CA GLN A 50 10.33 -13.03 6.55
C GLN A 50 10.84 -14.25 7.32
N PRO A 51 12.16 -14.53 7.33
CA PRO A 51 12.68 -15.37 8.38
C PRO A 51 12.38 -14.62 9.67
N LEU A 52 11.40 -15.12 10.42
CA LEU A 52 11.60 -15.22 11.85
C LEU A 52 12.81 -16.15 11.99
N GLU A 53 14.03 -15.61 11.90
CA GLU A 53 15.19 -16.26 12.50
C GLU A 53 14.96 -16.22 14.01
N GLU A 54 14.10 -17.11 14.48
CA GLU A 54 14.21 -17.71 15.79
C GLU A 54 15.41 -18.66 15.73
N GLU A 55 16.62 -18.09 15.78
CA GLU A 55 17.72 -18.77 16.45
C GLU A 55 17.47 -18.58 17.95
N GLU A 56 16.63 -19.46 18.49
CA GLU A 56 16.43 -19.65 19.91
C GLU A 56 17.76 -20.02 20.58
N GLY A 57 18.17 -19.17 21.53
CA GLY A 57 19.20 -19.51 22.51
C GLY A 57 20.35 -18.52 22.54
N THR A 58 20.17 -17.40 23.26
CA THR A 58 21.21 -16.48 23.79
C THR A 58 21.64 -15.24 22.97
N VAL A 59 20.90 -14.78 21.96
CA VAL A 59 21.23 -13.51 21.22
C VAL A 59 20.22 -12.36 21.42
N SER A 60 19.07 -12.61 22.07
CA SER A 60 17.90 -11.72 22.08
C SER A 60 18.12 -10.32 22.69
N GLY A 61 19.19 -10.11 23.47
CA GLY A 61 19.49 -8.80 24.03
C GLY A 61 20.26 -7.86 23.10
N ALA A 62 21.19 -8.39 22.30
CA ALA A 62 22.19 -7.58 21.60
C ALA A 62 21.75 -7.16 20.19
N ALA A 63 21.10 -8.06 19.44
CA ALA A 63 20.58 -7.77 18.10
C ALA A 63 19.47 -6.71 18.14
N SER A 64 18.48 -6.86 19.02
CA SER A 64 17.42 -5.87 19.21
C SER A 64 17.95 -4.52 19.71
N ARG A 65 19.01 -4.51 20.51
CA ARG A 65 19.70 -3.27 20.91
C ARG A 65 20.44 -2.62 19.74
N ALA A 66 21.11 -3.40 18.89
CA ALA A 66 21.80 -2.88 17.72
C ALA A 66 20.84 -2.29 16.69
N GLU A 67 19.68 -2.91 16.48
CA GLU A 67 18.62 -2.38 15.62
C GLU A 67 18.01 -1.10 16.18
N GLN A 68 17.71 -1.07 17.49
CA GLN A 68 17.24 0.14 18.17
C GLN A 68 18.25 1.28 18.05
N LEU A 69 19.54 1.03 18.27
CA LEU A 69 20.59 2.05 18.16
C LEU A 69 20.73 2.60 16.72
N LYS A 70 20.50 1.77 15.70
CA LYS A 70 20.48 2.22 14.30
C LYS A 70 19.27 3.09 14.03
N GLU A 71 18.10 2.70 14.52
CA GLU A 71 16.86 3.46 14.38
C GLU A 71 16.93 4.81 15.13
N ASP A 72 17.53 4.82 16.32
CA ASP A 72 17.77 6.02 17.11
C ASP A 72 18.72 6.99 16.40
N GLN A 73 19.84 6.49 15.87
CA GLN A 73 20.77 7.31 15.08
C GLN A 73 20.12 7.84 13.81
N PHE A 74 19.31 7.02 13.15
CA PHE A 74 18.53 7.46 11.99
C PHE A 74 17.56 8.57 12.36
N LEU A 75 16.83 8.42 13.47
CA LEU A 75 15.89 9.42 13.97
C LEU A 75 16.58 10.76 14.27
N LEU A 76 17.69 10.72 15.03
CA LEU A 76 18.45 11.91 15.40
C LEU A 76 19.13 12.60 14.21
N ARG A 77 19.49 11.84 13.17
CA ARG A 77 20.09 12.39 11.95
C ARG A 77 19.04 12.95 10.98
N SER A 78 17.87 12.34 10.93
CA SER A 78 16.84 12.65 9.93
C SER A 78 15.90 13.77 10.39
N TYR A 79 15.77 13.97 11.71
CA TYR A 79 14.83 14.93 12.28
C TYR A 79 15.51 15.82 13.32
N SER A 80 15.25 17.11 13.23
CA SER A 80 15.83 18.15 14.07
C SER A 80 15.05 18.33 15.37
N ASP A 81 13.73 18.13 15.33
CA ASP A 81 12.81 18.20 16.46
C ASP A 81 11.59 17.28 16.24
N VAL A 82 10.75 17.16 17.28
CA VAL A 82 9.55 16.31 17.27
C VAL A 82 8.53 16.74 16.22
N GLY A 83 8.36 18.04 15.99
CA GLY A 83 7.46 18.60 15.00
C GLY A 83 7.86 18.24 13.57
N GLU A 84 9.17 18.10 13.29
CA GLU A 84 9.62 17.58 11.99
C GLU A 84 9.23 16.10 11.77
N VAL A 85 9.29 15.27 12.83
CA VAL A 85 8.83 13.87 12.79
C VAL A 85 7.33 13.81 12.51
N GLU A 86 6.55 14.62 13.23
CA GLU A 86 5.10 14.72 13.08
C GLU A 86 4.72 15.20 11.67
N ALA A 87 5.32 16.29 11.20
CA ALA A 87 5.05 16.83 9.87
C ALA A 87 5.46 15.87 8.74
N ALA A 88 6.56 15.11 8.91
CA ALA A 88 6.94 14.07 7.95
C ALA A 88 5.91 12.91 7.92
N GLY A 89 5.43 12.50 9.10
CA GLY A 89 4.37 11.50 9.24
C GLY A 89 3.07 11.96 8.58
N GLU A 90 2.60 13.17 8.90
CA GLU A 90 1.40 13.77 8.32
C GLU A 90 1.49 13.87 6.79
N ARG A 91 2.62 14.31 6.24
CA ARG A 91 2.81 14.36 4.79
C ARG A 91 2.69 12.98 4.14
N ARG A 92 3.31 11.96 4.74
CA ARG A 92 3.25 10.59 4.22
C ARG A 92 1.85 9.99 4.33
N LEU A 93 1.19 10.18 5.48
CA LEU A 93 -0.18 9.71 5.70
C LEU A 93 -1.17 10.42 4.78
N ALA A 94 -1.03 11.73 4.58
CA ALA A 94 -1.86 12.48 3.64
C ALA A 94 -1.68 12.02 2.19
N GLN A 95 -0.46 11.62 1.79
CA GLN A 95 -0.25 11.00 0.48
C GLN A 95 -0.99 9.67 0.37
N LEU A 96 -0.85 8.78 1.34
CA LEU A 96 -1.55 7.49 1.35
C LEU A 96 -3.07 7.67 1.39
N ALA A 97 -3.58 8.65 2.13
CA ALA A 97 -5.00 8.98 2.17
C ALA A 97 -5.53 9.42 0.80
N ARG A 98 -4.79 10.26 0.06
CA ARG A 98 -5.17 10.64 -1.32
C ARG A 98 -5.17 9.44 -2.27
N GLU A 99 -4.20 8.55 -2.15
CA GLU A 99 -4.15 7.32 -2.94
C GLU A 99 -5.36 6.41 -2.64
N ILE A 100 -5.71 6.26 -1.36
CA ILE A 100 -6.90 5.52 -0.90
C ILE A 100 -8.17 6.14 -1.51
N GLU A 101 -8.33 7.46 -1.44
CA GLU A 101 -9.49 8.17 -1.98
C GLU A 101 -9.67 7.96 -3.48
N ILE A 102 -8.57 8.01 -4.25
CA ILE A 102 -8.59 7.73 -5.69
C ILE A 102 -9.07 6.30 -5.97
N ILE A 103 -8.58 5.32 -5.21
CA ILE A 103 -8.97 3.91 -5.34
C ILE A 103 -10.45 3.73 -4.98
N GLU A 104 -10.94 4.38 -3.92
CA GLU A 104 -12.35 4.36 -3.53
C GLU A 104 -13.24 4.99 -4.60
N SER A 105 -12.83 6.12 -5.18
CA SER A 105 -13.55 6.76 -6.30
C SER A 105 -13.65 5.83 -7.52
N ASN A 106 -12.55 5.14 -7.85
CA ASN A 106 -12.56 4.17 -8.96
C ASN A 106 -13.47 2.97 -8.66
N ARG A 107 -13.49 2.48 -7.41
CA ARG A 107 -14.39 1.41 -7.00
C ARG A 107 -15.85 1.83 -7.16
N ALA A 108 -16.21 3.02 -6.66
CA ALA A 108 -17.56 3.55 -6.76
C ALA A 108 -18.01 3.70 -8.23
N LYS A 109 -17.12 4.15 -9.12
CA LYS A 109 -17.39 4.22 -10.57
C LYS A 109 -17.64 2.83 -11.17
N ASN A 110 -16.87 1.81 -10.79
CA ASN A 110 -17.07 0.45 -11.28
C ASN A 110 -18.40 -0.12 -10.76
N GLU A 111 -18.74 0.10 -9.49
CA GLU A 111 -20.01 -0.29 -8.89
C GLU A 111 -21.21 0.35 -9.61
N GLU A 112 -21.14 1.66 -9.90
CA GLU A 112 -22.17 2.38 -10.67
C GLU A 112 -22.33 1.80 -12.10
N GLN A 113 -21.21 1.45 -12.75
CA GLN A 113 -21.26 0.82 -14.07
C GLN A 113 -21.87 -0.59 -14.02
N LEU A 114 -21.58 -1.34 -12.95
CA LEU A 114 -22.14 -2.67 -12.73
C LEU A 114 -23.66 -2.58 -12.55
N GLU A 115 -24.13 -1.69 -11.67
CA GLU A 115 -25.56 -1.47 -11.42
C GLU A 115 -26.31 -1.10 -12.72
N LYS A 116 -25.71 -0.23 -13.54
CA LYS A 116 -26.25 0.13 -14.86
C LYS A 116 -26.33 -1.06 -15.81
N ALA A 117 -25.33 -1.95 -15.79
CA ALA A 117 -25.32 -3.15 -16.62
C ALA A 117 -26.34 -4.19 -16.13
N GLU A 118 -26.44 -4.40 -14.82
CA GLU A 118 -27.43 -5.26 -14.17
C GLU A 118 -28.87 -4.79 -14.45
N THR A 119 -29.12 -3.48 -14.38
CA THR A 119 -30.42 -2.90 -14.75
C THR A 119 -30.81 -3.21 -16.19
N ARG A 120 -29.85 -3.17 -17.13
CA ARG A 120 -30.11 -3.56 -18.53
C ARG A 120 -30.37 -5.07 -18.63
N ALA A 121 -29.57 -5.88 -17.94
CA ALA A 121 -29.72 -7.32 -17.91
C ALA A 121 -31.10 -7.73 -17.38
N ALA A 122 -31.56 -7.11 -16.30
CA ALA A 122 -32.89 -7.31 -15.73
C ALA A 122 -34.01 -7.02 -16.75
N LYS A 123 -33.89 -5.95 -17.56
CA LYS A 123 -34.86 -5.65 -18.64
C LYS A 123 -34.92 -6.75 -19.69
N TYR A 124 -33.79 -7.37 -20.05
CA TYR A 124 -33.78 -8.52 -20.97
C TYR A 124 -34.48 -9.74 -20.36
N GLN A 125 -34.19 -10.03 -19.08
CA GLN A 125 -34.81 -11.15 -18.36
C GLN A 125 -36.33 -10.97 -18.24
N LEU A 126 -36.79 -9.77 -17.88
CA LEU A 126 -38.22 -9.43 -17.81
C LEU A 126 -38.92 -9.54 -19.16
N ALA A 127 -38.22 -9.20 -20.25
CA ALA A 127 -38.73 -9.37 -21.61
C ALA A 127 -38.68 -10.83 -22.12
N GLY A 128 -38.20 -11.78 -21.31
CA GLY A 128 -38.01 -13.17 -21.71
C GLY A 128 -36.95 -13.36 -22.80
N LYS A 129 -36.08 -12.36 -23.01
CA LYS A 129 -35.05 -12.36 -24.04
C LYS A 129 -33.73 -12.88 -23.47
N LYS A 130 -32.94 -13.56 -24.31
CA LYS A 130 -31.57 -13.93 -23.95
C LYS A 130 -30.72 -12.68 -23.75
N LEU A 131 -29.86 -12.70 -22.74
CA LEU A 131 -28.90 -11.63 -22.50
C LEU A 131 -27.87 -11.60 -23.64
N PRO A 132 -27.55 -10.42 -24.20
CA PRO A 132 -26.46 -10.27 -25.16
C PRO A 132 -25.14 -10.72 -24.53
N GLN A 133 -24.31 -11.44 -25.30
CA GLN A 133 -23.01 -11.91 -24.82
C GLN A 133 -22.07 -10.76 -24.44
N ASP A 134 -22.12 -9.65 -25.18
CA ASP A 134 -21.33 -8.45 -24.87
C ASP A 134 -21.70 -7.84 -23.51
N LEU A 135 -22.98 -7.90 -23.13
CA LEU A 135 -23.44 -7.39 -21.84
C LEU A 135 -22.92 -8.26 -20.69
N LEU A 136 -22.96 -9.59 -20.85
CA LEU A 136 -22.39 -10.53 -19.89
C LEU A 136 -20.88 -10.34 -19.75
N ALA A 137 -20.15 -10.27 -20.87
CA ALA A 137 -18.70 -10.06 -20.86
C ALA A 137 -18.32 -8.75 -20.17
N ARG A 138 -19.10 -7.69 -20.39
CA ARG A 138 -18.89 -6.39 -19.73
C ARG A 138 -19.17 -6.44 -18.23
N MET A 139 -20.24 -7.14 -17.81
CA MET A 139 -20.51 -7.32 -16.38
C MET A 139 -19.37 -8.08 -15.70
N ASP A 140 -18.93 -9.19 -16.30
CA ASP A 140 -17.80 -9.97 -15.79
C ASP A 140 -16.53 -9.13 -15.67
N GLU A 141 -16.22 -8.33 -16.69
CA GLU A 141 -15.08 -7.41 -16.68
C GLU A 141 -15.16 -6.39 -15.54
N ILE A 142 -16.30 -5.71 -15.38
CA ILE A 142 -16.50 -4.73 -14.31
C ILE A 142 -16.37 -5.40 -12.93
N THR A 143 -16.97 -6.58 -12.73
CA THR A 143 -16.86 -7.33 -11.47
C THR A 143 -15.41 -7.66 -11.14
N ARG A 144 -14.60 -8.05 -12.14
CA ARG A 144 -13.16 -8.31 -11.98
C ARG A 144 -12.41 -7.04 -11.56
N LEU A 145 -12.63 -5.93 -12.27
CA LEU A 145 -12.01 -4.64 -11.97
C LEU A 145 -12.37 -4.12 -10.58
N THR A 146 -13.62 -4.30 -10.14
CA THR A 146 -14.07 -3.98 -8.77
C THR A 146 -13.31 -4.82 -7.74
N GLY A 147 -13.17 -6.12 -7.97
CA GLY A 147 -12.41 -7.01 -7.09
C GLY A 147 -10.93 -6.61 -6.96
N ASP A 148 -10.28 -6.30 -8.07
CA ASP A 148 -8.87 -5.87 -8.09
C ASP A 148 -8.70 -4.54 -7.33
N THR A 149 -9.62 -3.60 -7.54
CA THR A 149 -9.64 -2.29 -6.86
C THR A 149 -9.88 -2.44 -5.35
N GLN A 150 -10.74 -3.36 -4.94
CA GLN A 150 -11.00 -3.65 -3.53
C GLN A 150 -9.78 -4.26 -2.84
N HIS A 151 -9.07 -5.18 -3.50
CA HIS A 151 -7.82 -5.75 -2.95
C HIS A 151 -6.74 -4.66 -2.78
N MET A 152 -6.57 -3.80 -3.78
CA MET A 152 -5.63 -2.67 -3.73
C MET A 152 -5.98 -1.70 -2.59
N LEU A 153 -7.27 -1.42 -2.39
CA LEU A 153 -7.75 -0.58 -1.31
C LEU A 153 -7.37 -1.14 0.06
N SER A 154 -7.58 -2.45 0.28
CA SER A 154 -7.22 -3.12 1.53
C SER A 154 -5.71 -3.05 1.81
N LEU A 155 -4.87 -3.24 0.79
CA LEU A 155 -3.42 -3.11 0.91
C LEU A 155 -3.00 -1.69 1.32
N ARG A 156 -3.56 -0.66 0.67
CA ARG A 156 -3.22 0.74 0.97
C ARG A 156 -3.71 1.17 2.35
N LYS A 157 -4.89 0.72 2.79
CA LYS A 157 -5.38 0.96 4.15
C LYS A 157 -4.48 0.31 5.20
N ARG A 158 -4.03 -0.92 4.97
CA ARG A 158 -3.07 -1.59 5.86
C ARG A 158 -1.73 -0.86 5.91
N GLU A 159 -1.21 -0.41 4.77
CA GLU A 159 0.02 0.39 4.72
C GLU A 159 -0.14 1.69 5.52
N TYR A 160 -1.28 2.38 5.39
CA TYR A 160 -1.59 3.57 6.17
C TYR A 160 -1.49 3.31 7.68
N GLU A 161 -2.12 2.25 8.18
CA GLU A 161 -2.08 1.88 9.60
C GLU A 161 -0.67 1.56 10.09
N VAL A 162 0.08 0.78 9.30
CA VAL A 162 1.47 0.41 9.62
C VAL A 162 2.37 1.65 9.68
N VAL A 163 2.21 2.56 8.72
CA VAL A 163 2.98 3.81 8.67
C VAL A 163 2.58 4.73 9.82
N ALA A 164 1.30 4.86 10.13
CA ALA A 164 0.82 5.66 11.26
C ALA A 164 1.41 5.16 12.59
N ALA A 165 1.34 3.85 12.84
CA ALA A 165 1.93 3.24 14.03
C ALA A 165 3.45 3.43 14.10
N ARG A 166 4.15 3.38 12.95
CA ARG A 166 5.59 3.63 12.88
C ARG A 166 5.94 5.07 13.26
N TYR A 167 5.26 6.07 12.71
CA TYR A 167 5.53 7.47 13.03
C TYR A 167 5.18 7.82 14.47
N GLU A 168 4.14 7.21 15.06
CA GLU A 168 3.86 7.33 16.49
C GLU A 168 5.00 6.78 17.35
N ARG A 169 5.57 5.63 16.99
CA ARG A 169 6.76 5.09 17.66
C ARG A 169 7.96 6.01 17.52
N TYR A 170 8.21 6.54 16.33
CA TYR A 170 9.30 7.49 16.06
C TYR A 170 9.17 8.76 16.90
N LYS A 171 7.96 9.33 16.98
CA LYS A 171 7.67 10.48 17.83
C LYS A 171 8.01 10.18 19.30
N ASN A 172 7.51 9.08 19.84
CA ASN A 172 7.72 8.71 21.24
C ASN A 172 9.21 8.41 21.52
N ARG A 173 9.89 7.74 20.58
CA ARG A 173 11.32 7.44 20.71
C ARG A 173 12.17 8.71 20.64
N PHE A 174 11.88 9.60 19.71
CA PHE A 174 12.59 10.88 19.59
C PHE A 174 12.44 11.74 20.85
N LYS A 175 11.22 11.81 21.42
CA LYS A 175 10.98 12.48 22.72
C LYS A 175 11.81 11.89 23.86
N ALA A 176 11.97 10.57 23.89
CA ALA A 176 12.78 9.89 24.91
C ALA A 176 14.29 10.15 24.72
N LEU A 177 14.76 10.32 23.48
CA LEU A 177 16.17 10.59 23.16
C LEU A 177 16.55 12.08 23.33
N ASN A 178 15.60 13.00 23.17
CA ASN A 178 15.81 14.45 23.24
C ASN A 178 14.67 15.16 24.00
N PRO A 179 14.68 15.11 25.34
CA PRO A 179 13.62 15.73 26.15
C PRO A 179 13.62 17.27 26.11
N GLU A 180 14.72 17.91 25.70
CA GLU A 180 14.82 19.38 25.64
C GLU A 180 14.27 20.00 24.35
N LYS A 181 14.04 19.21 23.29
CA LYS A 181 13.50 19.70 22.00
C LYS A 181 12.00 19.44 21.89
N THR A 182 11.24 20.28 22.58
CA THR A 182 9.77 20.42 22.46
C THR A 182 9.50 21.42 21.32
N PRO A 183 8.40 21.33 20.53
CA PRO A 183 8.35 21.90 19.19
C PRO A 183 8.65 23.39 19.20
N SER A 184 9.79 23.74 18.59
CA SER A 184 10.11 25.12 18.24
C SER A 184 9.24 25.49 17.05
N GLN A 185 8.34 26.45 17.31
CA GLN A 185 7.40 27.18 16.44
C GLN A 185 7.43 26.91 14.92
N PRO A 186 6.27 26.88 14.24
CA PRO A 186 6.19 26.70 12.79
C PRO A 186 7.05 27.72 12.03
N PRO A 187 7.55 27.40 10.83
CA PRO A 187 8.39 28.31 10.06
C PRO A 187 7.62 29.63 9.83
N THR A 188 8.11 30.70 10.47
CA THR A 188 7.76 32.07 10.13
C THR A 188 8.30 32.36 8.73
N THR A 189 7.54 32.00 7.70
CA THR A 189 7.59 32.75 6.44
C THR A 189 6.76 34.00 6.66
N ALA A 190 7.38 35.02 7.25
CA ALA A 190 6.84 36.35 7.25
C ALA A 190 6.65 36.78 5.78
N PRO A 191 5.46 37.20 5.33
CA PRO A 191 5.35 37.90 4.06
C PRO A 191 6.14 39.20 4.18
N ALA A 192 7.07 39.41 3.24
CA ALA A 192 7.81 40.65 3.10
C ALA A 192 6.82 41.84 3.15
N SER A 193 6.96 42.66 4.18
CA SER A 193 6.21 43.90 4.32
C SER A 193 6.58 44.83 3.16
N SER A 194 5.60 45.13 2.32
CA SER A 194 5.65 46.30 1.45
C SER A 194 5.88 47.54 2.30
N PRO A 195 6.87 48.40 2.00
CA PRO A 195 6.97 49.68 2.69
C PRO A 195 5.86 50.61 2.19
N SER A 196 4.89 50.90 3.06
CA SER A 196 4.10 52.14 2.97
C SER A 196 5.04 53.30 3.27
N ALA A 197 5.35 54.10 2.25
CA ALA A 197 5.92 55.44 2.41
C ALA A 197 4.82 56.48 2.18
N THR A 198 4.64 57.30 3.20
CA THR A 198 3.82 58.52 3.29
C THR A 198 4.40 59.63 2.41
N GLU A 199 3.56 60.28 1.60
CA GLU A 199 3.35 61.75 1.58
C GLU A 199 2.06 62.10 0.83
#